data_AF-A0A4S8M3U5-F1
#
_entry.id   AF-A0A4S8M3U5-F1
#
_cell.length_a   1.000
_cell.length_b   1.000
_cell.length_c   1.000
_cell.angle_alpha   90.00
_cell.angle_beta   90.00
_cell.angle_gamma   90.00
#
_symmetry.space_group_name_H-M   'P 1'
#
loop_
_entity.id
_entity.type
_entity.pdbx_description
1 polymer ?
#
loop_
_entity_poly.entity_id
_entity_poly.type
_entity_poly.pdbx_seq_one_letter_code
_entity_poly.pdbx_strand_id
1 'polypeptide(L)'
;LYTALVDCHLIHGCKIMVDVSQDSLRALEKVQLRRLLCLSSHSIKAVLFTELGLLPIHYRRLILCLRFLAHLGVTLPAHKYARMAIEANISLVRDGIPCWLQDLRIALARLPEPL
;
A
#
# COMPACT_ATOMS: atom_id res chain seq x y z
N LEU A 1 8.21 -18.08 -19.18
CA LEU A 1 9.47 -17.78 -18.45
C LEU A 1 9.75 -16.27 -18.50
N TYR A 2 8.98 -15.43 -17.79
CA TYR A 2 9.23 -13.97 -17.79
C TYR A 2 8.80 -13.26 -16.49
N THR A 3 8.73 -13.99 -15.37
CA THR A 3 8.26 -13.46 -14.08
C THR A 3 9.16 -13.80 -12.90
N ALA A 4 10.31 -14.45 -13.14
CA ALA A 4 11.13 -15.02 -12.07
C ALA A 4 12.25 -14.10 -11.54
N LEU A 5 12.37 -12.86 -12.03
CA LEU A 5 13.42 -11.91 -11.61
C LEU A 5 12.87 -10.53 -11.25
N VAL A 6 11.57 -10.40 -10.94
CA VAL A 6 11.12 -9.21 -10.20
C VAL A 6 11.48 -9.47 -8.74
N ASP A 7 12.67 -9.00 -8.35
CA ASP A 7 13.30 -9.24 -7.05
C ASP A 7 12.31 -9.23 -5.88
N CYS A 8 12.46 -10.19 -4.97
CA CYS A 8 11.75 -10.20 -3.68
C CYS A 8 11.92 -8.87 -2.91
N HIS A 9 13.02 -8.15 -3.14
CA HIS A 9 13.29 -6.81 -2.60
C HIS A 9 12.44 -5.71 -3.25
N LEU A 10 12.24 -5.74 -4.58
CA LEU A 10 11.31 -4.85 -5.30
C LEU A 10 9.86 -5.09 -4.87
N ILE A 11 9.49 -6.34 -4.62
CA ILE A 11 8.17 -6.71 -4.09
C ILE A 11 8.00 -6.20 -2.65
N HIS A 12 9.07 -6.18 -1.83
CA HIS A 12 9.04 -5.58 -0.50
C HIS A 12 8.91 -4.05 -0.53
N GLY A 13 9.63 -3.37 -1.43
CA GLY A 13 9.45 -1.93 -1.65
C GLY A 13 8.04 -1.59 -2.14
N CYS A 14 7.46 -2.44 -2.99
CA CYS A 14 6.10 -2.31 -3.48
C CYS A 14 5.03 -2.41 -2.37
N LYS A 15 5.35 -2.98 -1.20
CA LYS A 15 4.41 -2.97 -0.04
C LYS A 15 4.23 -1.58 0.58
N ILE A 16 5.20 -0.68 0.37
CA ILE A 16 5.20 0.70 0.91
C ILE A 16 4.76 1.71 -0.16
N MET A 17 4.56 1.26 -1.41
CA MET A 17 4.01 2.11 -2.46
C MET A 17 2.50 2.28 -2.26
N VAL A 18 2.06 3.54 -2.29
CA VAL A 18 0.65 3.87 -2.15
C VAL A 18 -0.03 3.71 -3.50
N ASP A 19 -1.10 2.93 -3.53
CA ASP A 19 -1.91 2.77 -4.74
C ASP A 19 -2.96 3.88 -4.82
N VAL A 20 -2.75 4.85 -5.73
CA VAL A 20 -3.69 5.96 -5.96
C VAL A 20 -4.83 5.57 -6.92
N SER A 21 -4.58 4.58 -7.78
CA SER A 21 -5.54 4.09 -8.78
C SER A 21 -6.45 2.99 -8.21
N GLN A 22 -7.74 3.31 -8.06
CA GLN A 22 -8.76 2.38 -7.56
C GLN A 22 -9.05 1.23 -8.54
N ASP A 23 -8.92 1.46 -9.84
CA ASP A 23 -9.20 0.42 -10.85
C ASP A 23 -8.13 -0.67 -10.85
N SER A 24 -6.86 -0.26 -10.72
CA SER A 24 -5.72 -1.16 -10.61
C SER A 24 -5.79 -1.98 -9.31
N LEU A 25 -6.23 -1.35 -8.21
CA LEU A 25 -6.46 -2.01 -6.92
C LEU A 25 -7.55 -3.07 -6.99
N ARG A 26 -8.71 -2.75 -7.58
CA ARG A 26 -9.83 -3.70 -7.73
C ARG A 26 -9.44 -4.91 -8.57
N ALA A 27 -8.66 -4.70 -9.62
CA ALA A 27 -8.13 -5.79 -10.45
C ALA A 27 -7.20 -6.70 -9.63
N LEU A 28 -6.31 -6.10 -8.82
CA LEU A 28 -5.38 -6.83 -7.97
C LEU A 28 -6.10 -7.64 -6.89
N GLU A 29 -7.05 -7.04 -6.18
CA GLU A 29 -7.87 -7.70 -5.15
C GLU A 29 -8.63 -8.90 -5.73
N LYS A 30 -9.23 -8.74 -6.92
CA LYS A 30 -9.95 -9.80 -7.61
C LYS A 30 -9.04 -10.98 -7.95
N VAL A 31 -7.82 -10.71 -8.42
CA VAL A 31 -6.85 -11.76 -8.76
C VAL A 31 -6.34 -12.46 -7.50
N GLN A 32 -6.07 -11.70 -6.43
CA GLN A 32 -5.42 -12.23 -5.23
C GLN A 32 -6.36 -13.12 -4.40
N LEU A 33 -7.62 -12.73 -4.21
CA LEU A 33 -8.63 -13.56 -3.56
C LEU A 33 -8.85 -14.89 -4.28
N ARG A 34 -8.89 -14.86 -5.63
CA ARG A 34 -9.07 -16.06 -6.44
C ARG A 34 -7.89 -17.02 -6.35
N ARG A 35 -6.66 -16.50 -6.33
CA ARG A 35 -5.47 -17.33 -6.17
C ARG A 35 -5.33 -17.91 -4.76
N LEU A 36 -5.67 -17.13 -3.73
CA LEU A 36 -5.52 -17.57 -2.34
C LEU A 36 -6.55 -18.64 -1.96
N LEU A 37 -7.77 -18.56 -2.51
CA LEU A 37 -8.90 -19.41 -2.11
C LEU A 37 -9.33 -20.40 -3.21
N CYS A 38 -8.61 -20.44 -4.34
CA CYS A 38 -8.95 -21.26 -5.52
C CYS A 38 -10.42 -21.12 -5.99
N LEU A 39 -10.99 -19.92 -5.86
CA LEU A 39 -12.41 -19.69 -6.09
C LEU A 39 -12.75 -19.46 -7.56
N SER A 40 -13.94 -19.95 -7.96
CA SER A 40 -14.49 -19.71 -9.30
C SER A 40 -14.85 -18.24 -9.53
N SER A 41 -15.06 -17.86 -10.79
CA SER A 41 -15.38 -16.49 -11.19
C SER A 41 -16.66 -15.92 -10.55
N HIS A 42 -17.55 -16.79 -10.06
CA HIS A 42 -18.90 -16.48 -9.58
C HIS A 42 -19.03 -16.43 -8.05
N SER A 43 -17.96 -16.65 -7.29
CA SER A 43 -18.01 -16.63 -5.83
C SER A 43 -18.27 -15.21 -5.27
N ILE A 44 -19.12 -15.12 -4.24
CA ILE A 44 -19.49 -13.87 -3.55
C ILE A 44 -18.29 -13.39 -2.72
N LYS A 45 -17.76 -12.21 -3.08
CA LYS A 45 -16.54 -11.65 -2.50
C LYS A 45 -16.73 -11.04 -1.10
N ALA A 46 -17.92 -10.49 -0.82
CA ALA A 46 -18.18 -9.77 0.43
C ALA A 46 -18.09 -10.70 1.66
N VAL A 47 -18.71 -11.88 1.55
CA VAL A 47 -18.70 -12.91 2.61
C VAL A 47 -17.28 -13.39 2.92
N LEU A 48 -16.38 -13.43 1.93
CA LEU A 48 -15.01 -13.88 2.13
C LEU A 48 -14.20 -12.93 3.03
N PHE A 49 -14.40 -11.62 2.92
CA PHE A 49 -13.67 -10.68 3.77
C PHE A 49 -14.16 -10.73 5.22
N THR A 50 -15.48 -10.86 5.41
CA THR A 50 -16.09 -10.91 6.75
C THR A 50 -15.86 -12.24 7.46
N GLU A 51 -15.98 -13.37 6.76
CA GLU A 51 -15.87 -14.71 7.35
C GLU A 51 -14.41 -15.16 7.55
N LEU A 52 -13.49 -14.76 6.67
CA LEU A 52 -12.07 -15.15 6.78
C LEU A 52 -11.22 -14.14 7.58
N GLY A 53 -11.81 -13.03 8.02
CA GLY A 53 -11.08 -11.92 8.66
C GLY A 53 -9.97 -11.35 7.77
N LEU A 54 -10.09 -11.49 6.45
CA LEU A 54 -9.08 -11.00 5.52
C LEU A 54 -9.26 -9.48 5.36
N LEU A 55 -8.21 -8.73 5.67
CA LEU A 55 -8.18 -7.31 5.40
C LEU A 55 -7.97 -7.10 3.88
N PRO A 56 -8.76 -6.23 3.20
CA PRO A 56 -8.49 -5.90 1.81
C PRO A 56 -7.06 -5.36 1.63
N ILE A 57 -6.45 -5.62 0.47
CA ILE A 57 -5.01 -5.37 0.30
C ILE A 57 -4.65 -3.89 0.43
N HIS A 58 -5.55 -3.00 0.00
CA HIS A 58 -5.31 -1.56 0.10
C HIS A 58 -5.20 -1.10 1.56
N TYR A 59 -6.09 -1.55 2.45
CA TYR A 59 -5.97 -1.31 3.89
C TYR A 59 -4.66 -1.89 4.44
N ARG A 60 -4.29 -3.11 4.02
CA ARG A 60 -3.07 -3.76 4.52
C ARG A 60 -1.81 -3.00 4.12
N ARG A 61 -1.76 -2.51 2.87
CA ARG A 61 -0.66 -1.68 2.35
C ARG A 61 -0.60 -0.34 3.08
N LEU A 62 -1.73 0.33 3.26
CA LEU A 62 -1.80 1.60 4.00
C LEU A 62 -1.33 1.46 5.45
N ILE A 63 -1.78 0.43 6.17
CA ILE A 63 -1.31 0.13 7.54
C ILE A 63 0.21 -0.08 7.55
N LEU A 64 0.75 -0.80 6.57
CA LEU A 64 2.18 -1.05 6.48
C LEU A 64 2.97 0.24 6.20
N CYS A 65 2.47 1.11 5.31
CA CYS A 65 3.02 2.44 5.08
C CYS A 65 3.01 3.30 6.35
N LEU A 66 1.90 3.32 7.08
CA LEU A 66 1.77 4.09 8.32
C LEU A 66 2.69 3.56 9.42
N ARG A 67 2.79 2.24 9.58
CA ARG A 67 3.72 1.62 10.54
C ARG A 67 5.17 1.90 10.17
N PHE A 68 5.49 1.91 8.88
CA PHE A 68 6.80 2.29 8.38
C PHE A 68 7.12 3.76 8.71
N LEU A 69 6.19 4.69 8.45
CA LEU A 69 6.34 6.10 8.82
C LEU A 69 6.51 6.30 10.33
N ALA A 70 5.71 5.62 11.14
CA ALA A 70 5.82 5.65 12.60
C ALA A 70 7.19 5.12 13.06
N HIS A 71 7.66 4.02 12.47
CA HIS A 71 8.98 3.47 12.76
C HIS A 71 10.12 4.44 12.37
N LEU A 72 10.00 5.11 11.22
CA LEU A 72 10.96 6.12 10.80
C LEU A 72 10.99 7.33 11.75
N GLY A 73 9.83 7.75 12.28
CA GLY A 73 9.73 8.86 13.23
C GLY A 73 10.26 8.53 14.64
N VAL A 74 10.03 7.30 15.11
CA VAL A 74 10.36 6.90 16.50
C VAL A 74 11.79 6.36 16.63
N THR A 75 12.29 5.63 15.63
CA THR A 75 13.44 4.73 15.83
C THR A 75 14.69 5.11 15.04
N LEU A 76 14.63 6.10 14.15
CA LEU A 76 15.71 6.33 13.19
C LEU A 76 16.61 7.53 13.52
N PRO A 77 17.93 7.32 13.68
CA PRO A 77 18.89 8.42 13.81
C PRO A 77 18.96 9.24 12.50
N ALA A 78 19.27 10.53 12.61
CA ALA A 78 19.13 11.51 11.53
C ALA A 78 19.95 11.24 10.25
N HIS A 79 20.95 10.36 10.31
CA HIS A 79 21.92 10.09 9.24
C HIS A 79 21.49 9.01 8.23
N LYS A 80 20.25 8.51 8.29
CA LYS A 80 19.76 7.50 7.34
C LYS A 80 19.00 8.15 6.19
N TYR A 81 19.32 7.73 4.95
CA TYR A 81 18.68 8.17 3.71
C TYR A 81 17.14 8.19 3.76
N ALA A 82 16.52 7.28 4.51
CA ALA A 82 15.07 7.23 4.68
C ALA A 82 14.49 8.50 5.34
N ARG A 83 15.20 9.12 6.30
CA ARG A 83 14.76 10.36 6.92
C ARG A 83 14.90 11.54 5.97
N MET A 84 16.02 11.64 5.27
CA MET A 84 16.24 12.67 4.24
C MET A 84 15.17 12.58 3.13
N ALA A 85 14.80 11.36 2.72
CA ALA A 85 13.74 11.15 1.75
C ALA A 85 12.37 11.63 2.25
N ILE A 86 12.04 11.44 3.54
CA ILE A 86 10.82 11.98 4.13
C ILE A 86 10.85 13.51 4.20
N GLU A 87 11.97 14.09 4.66
CA GLU A 87 12.12 15.55 4.74
C GLU A 87 11.98 16.21 3.35
N ALA A 88 12.56 15.58 2.32
CA ALA A 88 12.36 16.00 0.93
C ALA A 88 10.90 15.83 0.46
N ASN A 89 10.20 14.76 0.86
CA ASN A 89 8.77 14.64 0.56
C ASN A 89 7.97 15.74 1.25
N ILE A 90 8.30 16.12 2.49
CA ILE A 90 7.63 17.21 3.21
C ILE A 90 7.88 18.55 2.51
N SER A 91 9.09 18.82 2.03
CA SER A 91 9.35 20.04 1.25
C SER A 91 8.56 20.05 -0.06
N LEU A 92 8.54 18.93 -0.80
CA LEU A 92 7.74 18.82 -2.02
C LEU A 92 6.24 19.06 -1.79
N VAL A 93 5.68 18.56 -0.68
CA VAL A 93 4.28 18.84 -0.30
C VAL A 93 4.07 20.34 -0.07
N ARG A 94 5.01 21.02 0.61
CA ARG A 94 4.92 22.48 0.86
C ARG A 94 4.98 23.28 -0.43
N ASP A 95 5.78 22.82 -1.38
CA ASP A 95 5.94 23.44 -2.71
C ASP A 95 4.79 23.09 -3.67
N GLY A 96 3.83 22.26 -3.24
CA GLY A 96 2.70 21.82 -4.04
C GLY A 96 3.06 20.85 -5.18
N ILE A 97 4.27 20.26 -5.12
CA ILE A 97 4.76 19.32 -6.13
C ILE A 97 4.22 17.92 -5.81
N PRO A 98 3.69 17.17 -6.81
CA PRO A 98 3.21 15.82 -6.59
C PRO A 98 4.33 14.91 -6.07
N CYS A 99 4.08 14.20 -4.97
CA CYS A 99 5.05 13.34 -4.32
C CYS A 99 4.37 12.16 -3.60
N TRP A 100 5.16 11.18 -3.18
CA TRP A 100 4.67 9.96 -2.54
C TRP A 100 3.87 10.23 -1.25
N LEU A 101 4.27 11.25 -0.46
CA LEU A 101 3.54 11.60 0.77
C LEU A 101 2.16 12.23 0.47
N GLN A 102 2.06 12.97 -0.63
CA GLN A 102 0.80 13.53 -1.11
C GLN A 102 -0.14 12.41 -1.62
N ASP A 103 0.41 11.40 -2.29
CA ASP A 103 -0.33 10.21 -2.71
C ASP A 103 -0.88 9.43 -1.51
N LEU A 104 -0.09 9.29 -0.43
CA LEU A 104 -0.56 8.70 0.83
C LEU A 104 -1.75 9.46 1.41
N ARG A 105 -1.68 10.79 1.44
CA ARG A 105 -2.78 11.65 1.92
C ARG A 105 -4.04 11.46 1.09
N ILE A 106 -3.92 11.39 -0.24
CA ILE A 106 -5.04 11.16 -1.15
C ILE A 106 -5.63 9.77 -0.94
N ALA A 107 -4.81 8.74 -0.79
CA ALA A 107 -5.27 7.38 -0.57
C ALA A 107 -6.01 7.24 0.77
N LEU A 108 -5.51 7.87 1.83
CA LEU A 108 -6.20 7.93 3.13
C LEU A 108 -7.54 8.66 3.04
N ALA A 109 -7.59 9.79 2.31
CA ALA A 109 -8.83 10.55 2.12
C ALA A 109 -9.88 9.82 1.26
N ARG A 110 -9.47 8.84 0.46
CA ARG A 110 -10.34 8.03 -0.41
C ARG A 110 -10.79 6.72 0.24
N LEU A 111 -10.41 6.47 1.49
CA LEU A 111 -10.88 5.30 2.22
C LEU A 111 -12.39 5.42 2.47
N PRO A 112 -13.17 4.35 2.21
CA PRO A 112 -14.60 4.36 2.47
C PRO A 112 -14.92 4.37 3.97
N GLU A 113 -14.05 3.78 4.80
CA GLU A 113 -14.12 3.81 6.26
C GLU A 113 -12.75 4.19 6.85
N PRO A 114 -12.70 5.00 7.92
CA PRO A 114 -11.44 5.32 8.59
C PRO A 114 -10.79 4.06 9.19
N LEU A 115 -9.46 4.04 9.15
CA LEU A 115 -8.60 2.98 9.72
C LEU A 115 -8.69 2.87 11.25
#